data_AF-A0A1G3GC32-F1
#
_entry.id   AF-A0A1G3GC32-F1
#
_cell.length_a   1.000
_cell.length_b   1.000
_cell.length_c   1.000
_cell.angle_alpha   90.00
_cell.angle_beta   90.00
_cell.angle_gamma   90.00
#
_symmetry.space_group_name_H-M   'P 1'
#
loop_
_entity.id
_entity.type
_entity.pdbx_description
1 polymer ?
#
loop_
_entity_poly.entity_id
_entity_poly.type
_entity_poly.pdbx_seq_one_letter_code
_entity_poly.pdbx_strand_id
1 'polypeptide(L)'
;MPHALLRLGAKGRSPFIGREGQWQASWLPPRLATWPFDLVTTQGEGHALALHEESGLVEPVPGGHPIFAPGNDAPVLAPETARLAAILKAQAEALPATAQASAALADLGLLIPLDADPSLWVINPRAAADLNEAGILALHRAGALTLLHAGLVSQAHLGWMAKAERHLTTAPPPRPSPASDRQRMAPGSRFLAALAADACADEALIQLPELTRQ
;
A
#
# COMPACT_ATOMS: atom_id res chain seq x y z
N MET A 1 -5.64 8.75 -11.11
CA MET A 1 -5.75 7.38 -10.56
C MET A 1 -4.99 7.34 -9.24
N PRO A 2 -5.53 6.72 -8.18
CA PRO A 2 -4.82 6.57 -6.92
C PRO A 2 -3.63 5.62 -7.08
N HIS A 3 -2.51 5.95 -6.43
CA HIS A 3 -1.29 5.15 -6.47
C HIS A 3 -0.92 4.69 -5.06
N ALA A 4 -0.42 3.47 -4.94
CA ALA A 4 0.23 3.00 -3.72
C ALA A 4 1.74 3.23 -3.86
N LEU A 5 2.27 4.15 -3.04
CA LEU A 5 3.70 4.45 -3.06
C LEU A 5 4.45 3.43 -2.20
N LEU A 6 5.29 2.62 -2.82
CA LEU A 6 6.11 1.61 -2.13
C LEU A 6 7.51 2.12 -1.79
N ARG A 7 7.89 3.27 -2.36
CA ARG A 7 9.20 3.89 -2.25
C ARG A 7 9.12 5.36 -2.63
N LEU A 8 9.92 6.23 -2.02
CA LEU A 8 10.00 7.65 -2.34
C LEU A 8 11.07 7.93 -3.39
N GLY A 9 12.29 7.42 -3.22
CA GLY A 9 13.35 7.62 -4.22
C GLY A 9 13.10 6.79 -5.49
N ALA A 10 13.68 7.16 -6.64
CA ALA A 10 13.60 6.35 -7.87
C ALA A 10 14.48 5.08 -7.84
N LYS A 11 15.53 5.05 -7.01
CA LYS A 11 16.49 3.94 -6.86
C LYS A 11 16.65 3.55 -5.38
N GLY A 12 16.91 2.27 -5.09
CA GLY A 12 17.02 1.77 -3.71
C GLY A 12 16.00 0.70 -3.37
N ARG A 13 15.82 0.40 -2.08
CA ARG A 13 14.96 -0.69 -1.59
C ARG A 13 13.70 -0.14 -0.93
N SER A 14 12.56 -0.77 -1.21
CA SER A 14 11.30 -0.47 -0.52
C SER A 14 11.38 -0.90 0.95
N PRO A 15 10.91 -0.09 1.91
CA PRO A 15 10.81 -0.50 3.31
C PRO A 15 9.71 -1.55 3.55
N PHE A 16 8.82 -1.78 2.58
CA PHE A 16 7.73 -2.74 2.69
C PHE A 16 8.11 -4.14 2.21
N ILE A 17 9.27 -4.30 1.58
CA ILE A 17 9.74 -5.56 1.00
C ILE A 17 11.02 -6.00 1.72
N GLY A 18 10.93 -7.14 2.40
CA GLY A 18 12.07 -7.75 3.08
C GLY A 18 13.13 -8.26 2.10
N ARG A 19 14.27 -8.70 2.65
CA ARG A 19 15.41 -9.18 1.84
C ARG A 19 15.09 -10.39 0.96
N GLU A 20 14.13 -11.20 1.40
CA GLU A 20 13.70 -12.43 0.72
C GLU A 20 12.41 -12.20 -0.09
N GLY A 21 12.02 -10.95 -0.32
CA GLY A 21 10.82 -10.60 -1.08
C GLY A 21 9.51 -10.64 -0.28
N GLN A 22 9.58 -10.91 1.02
CA GLN A 22 8.41 -10.98 1.88
C GLN A 22 7.81 -9.59 2.17
N TRP A 23 6.48 -9.48 2.15
CA TRP A 23 5.76 -8.26 2.50
C TRP A 23 5.85 -7.97 4.01
N GLN A 24 6.09 -6.70 4.36
CA GLN A 24 6.35 -6.26 5.75
C GLN A 24 5.30 -5.29 6.31
N ALA A 25 4.27 -4.93 5.55
CA ALA A 25 3.21 -4.03 6.01
C ALA A 25 1.94 -4.79 6.40
N SER A 26 1.10 -4.15 7.23
CA SER A 26 -0.21 -4.68 7.65
C SER A 26 -1.25 -4.67 6.54
N TRP A 27 -1.10 -3.79 5.56
CA TRP A 27 -1.98 -3.67 4.40
C TRP A 27 -1.20 -3.97 3.13
N LEU A 28 -1.76 -4.80 2.24
CA LEU A 28 -1.20 -5.11 0.92
C LEU A 28 -2.05 -4.40 -0.15
N PRO A 29 -1.46 -3.56 -1.01
CA PRO A 29 -2.19 -2.93 -2.09
C PRO A 29 -2.96 -3.96 -2.92
N PRO A 30 -4.25 -3.72 -3.22
CA PRO A 30 -5.07 -4.68 -3.96
C PRO A 30 -4.43 -5.17 -5.27
N ARG A 31 -3.80 -4.26 -6.04
CA ARG A 31 -3.11 -4.61 -7.28
C ARG A 31 -1.97 -5.61 -7.08
N LEU A 32 -1.26 -5.54 -5.94
CA LEU A 32 -0.25 -6.53 -5.58
C LEU A 32 -0.89 -7.82 -5.05
N ALA A 33 -1.97 -7.71 -4.27
CA ALA A 33 -2.69 -8.86 -3.71
C ALA A 33 -3.32 -9.74 -4.79
N THR A 34 -3.68 -9.17 -5.94
CA THR A 34 -4.33 -9.90 -7.04
C THR A 34 -3.39 -10.28 -8.17
N TRP A 35 -2.09 -9.99 -8.07
CA TRP A 35 -1.11 -10.47 -9.06
C TRP A 35 -1.13 -12.01 -9.11
N PRO A 36 -1.13 -12.67 -10.29
CA PRO A 36 -0.92 -12.14 -11.64
C PRO A 36 -2.20 -11.84 -12.43
N PHE A 37 -3.34 -11.65 -11.78
CA PHE A 37 -4.61 -11.38 -12.46
C PHE A 37 -4.81 -9.89 -12.73
N ASP A 38 -5.58 -9.58 -13.76
CA ASP A 38 -6.07 -8.24 -14.08
C ASP A 38 -7.53 -8.25 -14.50
N LEU A 39 -8.14 -7.08 -14.56
CA LEU A 39 -9.51 -6.93 -15.03
C LEU A 39 -9.53 -6.13 -16.33
N VAL A 40 -10.06 -6.72 -17.39
CA VAL A 40 -10.20 -6.05 -18.69
C VAL A 40 -11.66 -5.82 -19.01
N THR A 41 -11.98 -4.65 -19.55
CA THR A 41 -13.34 -4.34 -20.00
C THR A 41 -13.65 -5.09 -21.29
N THR A 42 -14.81 -5.73 -21.36
CA THR A 42 -15.29 -6.42 -22.56
C THR A 42 -16.21 -5.51 -23.37
N GLN A 43 -16.43 -5.84 -24.64
CA GLN A 43 -17.25 -5.02 -25.56
C GLN A 43 -18.74 -4.89 -25.15
N GLY A 44 -19.21 -5.63 -24.14
CA GLY A 44 -20.61 -5.66 -23.70
C GLY A 44 -20.84 -5.18 -22.27
N GLU A 45 -20.12 -4.14 -21.82
CA GLU A 45 -20.20 -3.57 -20.46
C GLU A 45 -19.85 -4.56 -19.32
N GLY A 46 -19.17 -5.66 -19.66
CA GLY A 46 -18.69 -6.65 -18.70
C GLY A 46 -17.21 -6.49 -18.38
N HIS A 47 -16.77 -7.27 -17.40
CA HIS A 47 -15.36 -7.42 -17.07
C HIS A 47 -14.93 -8.87 -17.28
N ALA A 48 -13.77 -9.08 -17.87
CA ALA A 48 -13.11 -10.38 -17.93
C ALA A 48 -11.87 -10.37 -17.02
N LEU A 49 -11.64 -11.50 -16.34
CA LEU A 49 -10.41 -11.72 -15.59
C LEU A 49 -9.31 -12.12 -16.58
N ALA A 50 -8.29 -11.27 -16.73
CA ALA A 50 -7.12 -11.54 -17.53
C ALA A 50 -6.00 -12.10 -16.64
N LEU A 51 -5.10 -12.87 -17.24
CA LEU A 51 -3.92 -13.41 -16.60
C LEU A 51 -2.68 -12.88 -17.32
N HIS A 52 -1.68 -12.43 -16.56
CA HIS A 52 -0.37 -12.10 -17.10
C HIS A 52 0.42 -13.40 -17.38
N GLU A 53 0.40 -13.88 -18.62
CA GLU A 53 1.03 -15.16 -19.03
C GLU A 53 2.55 -15.17 -18.79
N GLU A 54 3.21 -14.03 -18.97
CA GLU A 54 4.67 -13.88 -18.76
C GLU A 54 5.06 -13.84 -17.27
N SER A 55 4.10 -13.96 -16.34
CA SER A 55 4.38 -13.91 -14.90
C SER A 55 5.24 -15.08 -14.41
N GLY A 56 5.29 -16.20 -15.16
CA GLY A 56 5.93 -17.44 -14.72
C GLY A 56 5.27 -18.08 -13.48
N LEU A 57 4.10 -17.59 -13.07
CA LEU A 57 3.34 -18.09 -11.90
C LEU A 57 2.25 -19.09 -12.29
N VAL A 58 2.05 -19.31 -13.60
CA VAL A 58 1.04 -20.22 -14.12
C VAL A 58 1.73 -21.35 -14.86
N GLU A 59 1.79 -22.49 -14.19
CA GLU A 59 2.39 -23.70 -14.72
C GLU A 59 1.44 -24.87 -14.49
N PRO A 60 1.43 -25.88 -15.37
CA PRO A 60 0.67 -27.11 -15.17
C PRO A 60 1.38 -28.03 -14.16
N VAL A 61 1.62 -27.52 -12.95
CA VAL A 61 2.32 -28.23 -11.87
C VAL A 61 1.34 -28.83 -10.87
N PRO A 62 1.58 -30.08 -10.41
CA PRO A 62 0.85 -30.63 -9.28
C PRO A 62 1.02 -29.76 -8.01
N GLY A 63 -0.07 -29.46 -7.32
CA GLY A 63 -0.05 -28.71 -6.05
C GLY A 63 -0.20 -27.19 -6.17
N GLY A 64 -0.37 -26.65 -7.39
CA GLY A 64 -0.73 -25.25 -7.60
C GLY A 64 -2.18 -24.92 -7.21
N HIS A 65 -2.49 -23.63 -7.10
CA HIS A 65 -3.86 -23.17 -6.92
C HIS A 65 -4.62 -23.22 -8.26
N PRO A 66 -5.72 -23.97 -8.36
CA PRO A 66 -6.47 -24.04 -9.61
C PRO A 66 -7.15 -22.70 -9.89
N ILE A 67 -7.18 -22.29 -11.17
CA ILE A 67 -7.89 -21.07 -11.62
C ILE A 67 -9.40 -21.34 -11.70
N PHE A 68 -9.78 -22.52 -12.17
CA PHE A 68 -11.17 -22.94 -12.34
C PHE A 68 -11.52 -24.07 -11.37
N ALA A 69 -12.77 -24.09 -10.91
CA ALA A 69 -13.31 -25.20 -10.15
C ALA A 69 -13.45 -26.44 -11.03
N PRO A 70 -13.30 -27.66 -10.47
CA PRO A 70 -13.51 -28.89 -11.22
C PRO A 70 -14.99 -29.04 -11.62
N GLY A 71 -15.26 -29.33 -12.89
CA GLY A 71 -16.62 -29.52 -13.41
C GLY A 71 -16.62 -29.62 -14.94
N ASN A 72 -17.64 -30.29 -15.49
CA ASN A 72 -17.81 -30.47 -16.95
C ASN A 72 -18.72 -29.42 -17.61
N ASP A 73 -19.50 -28.68 -16.81
CA ASP A 73 -20.34 -27.59 -17.29
C ASP A 73 -19.67 -26.25 -17.03
N ALA A 74 -19.99 -25.26 -17.88
CA ALA A 74 -19.43 -23.91 -18.00
C ALA A 74 -18.37 -23.48 -16.95
N PRO A 75 -17.18 -23.00 -17.37
CA PRO A 75 -16.05 -22.77 -16.47
C PRO A 75 -16.40 -21.78 -15.35
N VAL A 76 -16.33 -22.24 -14.10
CA VAL A 76 -16.50 -21.43 -12.89
C VAL A 76 -15.14 -21.20 -12.24
N LEU A 77 -14.88 -20.00 -11.74
CA LEU A 77 -13.64 -19.70 -11.00
C LEU A 77 -13.55 -20.53 -9.72
N ALA A 78 -12.35 -21.01 -9.40
CA ALA A 78 -12.08 -21.62 -8.11
C ALA A 78 -12.29 -20.58 -6.97
N PRO A 79 -12.61 -21.00 -5.73
CA PRO A 79 -12.93 -20.07 -4.65
C PRO A 79 -11.88 -18.97 -4.40
N GLU A 80 -10.60 -19.30 -4.44
CA GLU A 80 -9.52 -18.34 -4.22
C GLU A 80 -9.41 -17.35 -5.40
N THR A 81 -9.47 -17.83 -6.64
CA THR A 81 -9.46 -16.96 -7.83
C THR A 81 -10.70 -16.06 -7.87
N ALA A 82 -11.86 -16.56 -7.46
CA ALA A 82 -13.08 -15.77 -7.34
C ALA A 82 -12.94 -14.64 -6.32
N ARG A 83 -12.25 -14.90 -5.19
CA ARG A 83 -11.93 -13.87 -4.19
C ARG A 83 -11.03 -12.78 -4.76
N LEU A 84 -9.98 -13.15 -5.51
CA LEU A 84 -9.11 -12.17 -6.18
C LEU A 84 -9.86 -11.36 -7.24
N ALA A 85 -10.70 -12.02 -8.04
CA ALA A 85 -11.56 -11.35 -9.02
C ALA A 85 -12.53 -10.36 -8.37
N ALA A 86 -13.07 -10.69 -7.19
CA ALA A 86 -13.94 -9.79 -6.44
C ALA A 86 -13.22 -8.51 -5.97
N ILE A 87 -11.96 -8.62 -5.54
CA ILE A 87 -11.13 -7.46 -5.20
C ILE A 87 -10.95 -6.55 -6.41
N LEU A 88 -10.55 -7.11 -7.56
CA LEU A 88 -10.36 -6.36 -8.80
C LEU A 88 -11.65 -5.69 -9.28
N LYS A 89 -12.78 -6.41 -9.22
CA LYS A 89 -14.09 -5.89 -9.58
C LYS A 89 -14.49 -4.71 -8.68
N ALA A 90 -14.34 -4.85 -7.37
CA ALA A 90 -14.64 -3.78 -6.42
C ALA A 90 -13.78 -2.53 -6.69
N GLN A 91 -12.51 -2.70 -7.08
CA GLN A 91 -11.68 -1.57 -7.49
C GLN A 91 -12.21 -0.91 -8.77
N ALA A 92 -12.52 -1.68 -9.80
CA ALA A 92 -13.03 -1.16 -11.07
C ALA A 92 -14.34 -0.39 -10.88
N GLU A 93 -15.26 -0.91 -10.06
CA GLU A 93 -16.52 -0.24 -9.71
C GLU A 93 -16.30 1.07 -8.92
N ALA A 94 -15.25 1.15 -8.10
CA ALA A 94 -14.92 2.36 -7.34
C ALA A 94 -14.15 3.41 -8.15
N LEU A 95 -13.60 3.07 -9.32
CA LEU A 95 -12.77 3.97 -10.13
C LEU A 95 -13.50 5.24 -10.59
N PRO A 96 -14.75 5.18 -11.13
CA PRO A 96 -15.46 6.37 -11.58
C PRO A 96 -15.69 7.38 -10.45
N ALA A 97 -16.14 6.92 -9.28
CA ALA A 97 -16.33 7.78 -8.11
C ALA A 97 -15.01 8.38 -7.63
N THR A 98 -13.93 7.61 -7.64
CA THR A 98 -12.59 8.09 -7.29
C THR A 98 -12.09 9.14 -8.28
N ALA A 99 -12.36 8.96 -9.57
CA ALA A 99 -11.99 9.93 -10.61
C ALA A 99 -12.75 11.25 -10.44
N GLN A 100 -14.07 11.19 -10.19
CA GLN A 100 -14.89 12.36 -9.89
C GLN A 100 -14.38 13.11 -8.65
N ALA A 101 -14.12 12.38 -7.56
CA ALA A 101 -13.58 12.96 -6.33
C ALA A 101 -12.21 13.61 -6.57
N SER A 102 -11.33 12.96 -7.34
CA SER A 102 -10.01 13.50 -7.68
C SER A 102 -10.10 14.77 -8.53
N ALA A 103 -11.04 14.82 -9.48
CA ALA A 103 -11.29 16.01 -10.30
C ALA A 103 -11.76 17.19 -9.43
N ALA A 104 -12.70 16.96 -8.51
CA ALA A 104 -13.15 18.01 -7.59
C ALA A 104 -12.03 18.58 -6.70
N LEU A 105 -11.08 17.73 -6.27
CA LEU A 105 -9.88 18.19 -5.55
C LEU A 105 -8.98 19.06 -6.45
N ALA A 106 -8.80 18.65 -7.71
CA ALA A 106 -8.00 19.39 -8.68
C ALA A 106 -8.61 20.76 -9.01
N ASP A 107 -9.93 20.82 -9.22
CA ASP A 107 -10.66 22.04 -9.57
C ASP A 107 -10.58 23.10 -8.46
N LEU A 108 -10.47 22.68 -7.20
CA LEU A 108 -10.26 23.56 -6.05
C LEU A 108 -8.78 23.88 -5.79
N GLY A 109 -7.86 23.45 -6.65
CA GLY A 109 -6.42 23.69 -6.49
C GLY A 109 -5.79 22.98 -5.29
N LEU A 110 -6.40 21.88 -4.83
CA LEU A 110 -5.96 21.15 -3.65
C LEU A 110 -4.88 20.11 -3.95
N LEU A 111 -4.54 19.90 -5.23
CA LEU A 111 -3.52 18.95 -5.64
C LEU A 111 -2.24 19.67 -6.06
N ILE A 112 -1.11 19.22 -5.55
CA ILE A 112 0.24 19.65 -5.94
C ILE A 112 1.07 18.41 -6.30
N PRO A 113 2.08 18.54 -7.17
CA PRO A 113 2.97 17.43 -7.46
C PRO A 113 3.71 16.98 -6.18
N LEU A 114 3.92 15.67 -6.05
CA LEU A 114 4.81 15.12 -5.03
C LEU A 114 6.25 15.39 -5.46
N ASP A 115 6.96 16.18 -4.66
CA ASP A 115 8.28 16.72 -5.00
C ASP A 115 8.26 17.43 -6.36
N ALA A 116 9.06 16.97 -7.32
CA ALA A 116 9.14 17.49 -8.68
C ALA A 116 8.62 16.49 -9.73
N ASP A 117 7.94 15.41 -9.32
CA ASP A 117 7.37 14.44 -10.24
C ASP A 117 5.95 14.88 -10.67
N PRO A 118 5.75 15.27 -11.95
CA PRO A 118 4.46 15.71 -12.43
C PRO A 118 3.43 14.58 -12.57
N SER A 119 3.85 13.31 -12.46
CA SER A 119 2.95 12.15 -12.55
C SER A 119 2.29 11.79 -11.22
N LEU A 120 2.83 12.26 -10.10
CA LEU A 120 2.36 11.96 -8.75
C LEU A 120 1.80 13.21 -8.09
N TRP A 121 0.57 13.12 -7.58
CA TRP A 121 -0.13 14.25 -6.97
C TRP A 121 -0.44 13.95 -5.51
N VAL A 122 -0.30 14.96 -4.66
CA VAL A 122 -0.62 14.94 -3.23
C VAL A 122 -1.50 16.13 -2.86
N ILE A 123 -2.21 16.02 -1.73
CA ILE A 123 -3.01 17.13 -1.19
C ILE A 123 -2.10 18.26 -0.72
N ASN A 124 -2.35 19.49 -1.13
CA ASN A 124 -1.76 20.67 -0.55
C ASN A 124 -2.36 20.94 0.85
N PRO A 125 -1.62 20.73 1.95
CA PRO A 125 -2.18 20.84 3.29
C PRO A 125 -2.57 22.28 3.66
N ARG A 126 -1.89 23.29 3.07
CA ARG A 126 -2.22 24.71 3.30
C ARG A 126 -3.53 25.06 2.62
N ALA A 127 -3.64 24.75 1.32
CA ALA A 127 -4.88 24.99 0.58
C ALA A 127 -6.08 24.23 1.18
N ALA A 128 -5.85 23.02 1.69
CA ALA A 128 -6.89 22.26 2.39
C ALA A 128 -7.33 22.92 3.71
N ALA A 129 -6.41 23.53 4.46
CA ALA A 129 -6.72 24.26 5.69
C ALA A 129 -7.47 25.56 5.44
N ASP A 130 -7.21 26.21 4.31
CA ASP A 130 -7.81 27.49 3.90
C ASP A 130 -9.14 27.33 3.13
N LEU A 131 -9.68 26.12 3.05
CA LEU A 131 -10.95 25.84 2.36
C LEU A 131 -12.10 26.60 3.01
N ASN A 132 -12.81 27.39 2.20
CA ASN A 132 -14.04 28.04 2.62
C ASN A 132 -15.24 27.07 2.60
N GLU A 133 -16.36 27.51 3.18
CA GLU A 133 -17.60 26.71 3.27
C GLU A 133 -18.10 26.22 1.89
N ALA A 134 -18.03 27.08 0.87
CA ALA A 134 -18.45 26.72 -0.48
C ALA A 134 -17.58 25.58 -1.06
N GLY A 135 -16.27 25.60 -0.84
CA GLY A 135 -15.35 24.54 -1.22
C GLY A 135 -15.63 23.24 -0.48
N ILE A 136 -15.88 23.29 0.83
CA ILE A 136 -16.26 22.11 1.62
C ILE A 136 -17.55 21.48 1.08
N LEU A 137 -18.58 22.29 0.80
CA LEU A 137 -19.84 21.81 0.25
C LEU A 137 -19.67 21.19 -1.14
N ALA A 138 -18.82 21.78 -1.99
CA ALA A 138 -18.48 21.22 -3.30
C ALA A 138 -17.82 19.84 -3.17
N LEU A 139 -16.83 19.70 -2.27
CA LEU A 139 -16.18 18.42 -1.99
C LEU A 139 -17.13 17.37 -1.42
N HIS A 140 -18.04 17.77 -0.52
CA HIS A 140 -19.05 16.86 0.02
C HIS A 140 -19.95 16.31 -1.10
N ARG A 141 -20.46 17.19 -1.98
CA ARG A 141 -21.30 16.78 -3.11
C ARG A 141 -20.58 15.88 -4.12
N ALA A 142 -19.26 16.05 -4.26
CA ALA A 142 -18.42 15.21 -5.11
C ALA A 142 -17.94 13.91 -4.42
N GLY A 143 -18.29 13.67 -3.14
CA GLY A 143 -17.77 12.52 -2.38
C GLY A 143 -16.27 12.59 -2.08
N ALA A 144 -15.66 13.78 -2.16
CA ALA A 144 -14.21 13.95 -2.14
C ALA A 144 -13.62 14.17 -0.74
N LEU A 145 -14.44 14.42 0.29
CA LEU A 145 -13.95 14.67 1.66
C LEU A 145 -13.16 13.48 2.24
N THR A 146 -13.64 12.25 2.02
CA THR A 146 -12.93 11.05 2.47
C THR A 146 -11.58 10.93 1.78
N LEU A 147 -11.51 11.22 0.48
CA LEU A 147 -10.27 11.16 -0.29
C LEU A 147 -9.29 12.26 0.14
N LEU A 148 -9.79 13.47 0.41
CA LEU A 148 -8.99 14.57 0.97
C LEU A 148 -8.33 14.14 2.29
N HIS A 149 -9.13 13.64 3.23
CA HIS A 149 -8.63 13.22 4.54
C HIS A 149 -7.65 12.05 4.44
N ALA A 150 -7.98 11.02 3.65
CA ALA A 150 -7.09 9.89 3.41
C ALA A 150 -5.75 10.34 2.79
N GLY A 151 -5.78 11.32 1.88
CA GLY A 151 -4.58 11.89 1.27
C GLY A 151 -3.70 12.66 2.26
N LEU A 152 -4.28 13.42 3.18
CA LEU A 152 -3.55 14.11 4.26
C LEU A 152 -2.90 13.11 5.22
N VAL A 153 -3.64 12.08 5.64
CA VAL A 153 -3.11 11.01 6.50
C VAL A 153 -2.00 10.24 5.79
N SER A 154 -2.18 9.91 4.50
CA SER A 154 -1.17 9.20 3.71
C SER A 154 0.13 9.99 3.61
N GLN A 155 0.06 11.32 3.43
CA GLN A 155 1.25 12.17 3.34
C GLN A 155 2.08 12.22 4.61
N ALA A 156 1.45 12.11 5.79
CA ALA A 156 2.19 12.06 7.06
C ALA A 156 3.19 10.88 7.11
N HIS A 157 2.96 9.83 6.33
CA HIS A 157 3.83 8.65 6.26
C HIS A 157 5.06 8.84 5.35
N LEU A 158 5.12 9.90 4.54
CA LEU A 158 6.25 10.13 3.62
C LEU A 158 7.56 10.38 4.37
N GLY A 159 7.51 11.13 5.49
CA GLY A 159 8.69 11.38 6.32
C GLY A 159 9.25 10.10 6.95
N TRP A 160 8.37 9.22 7.41
CA TRP A 160 8.76 7.89 7.89
C TRP A 160 9.39 7.05 6.77
N MET A 161 8.79 7.04 5.58
CA MET A 161 9.30 6.29 4.43
C MET A 161 10.71 6.77 4.04
N ALA A 162 10.92 8.08 3.98
CA ALA A 162 12.24 8.68 3.70
C ALA A 162 13.29 8.33 4.77
N LYS A 163 12.90 8.23 6.05
CA LYS A 163 13.79 7.77 7.13
C LYS A 163 14.14 6.28 6.94
N ALA A 164 13.14 5.43 6.70
CA ALA A 164 13.33 3.99 6.52
C ALA A 164 14.23 3.66 5.33
N GLU A 165 14.05 4.32 4.18
CA GLU A 165 14.90 4.13 2.99
C GLU A 165 16.37 4.49 3.24
N ARG A 166 16.63 5.57 3.98
CA ARG A 166 18.00 5.95 4.38
C ARG A 166 18.64 4.88 5.24
N HIS A 167 17.93 4.36 6.24
CA HIS A 167 18.43 3.26 7.07
C HIS A 167 18.73 2.00 6.27
N LEU A 168 17.90 1.65 5.28
CA LEU A 168 18.15 0.48 4.42
C LEU A 168 19.37 0.62 3.52
N THR A 169 19.76 1.85 3.21
CA THR A 169 20.93 2.16 2.37
C THR A 169 22.22 2.18 3.19
N THR A 170 22.17 2.64 4.44
CA THR A 170 23.35 2.76 5.32
C THR A 170 23.59 1.53 6.20
N ALA A 171 22.58 0.67 6.39
CA ALA A 171 22.71 -0.50 7.25
C ALA A 171 23.72 -1.51 6.64
N PRO A 172 24.78 -1.89 7.39
CA PRO A 172 25.67 -2.98 6.97
C PRO A 172 24.88 -4.28 6.82
N PRO A 173 25.34 -5.24 5.99
CA PRO A 173 24.68 -6.53 5.89
C PRO A 173 24.62 -7.18 7.30
N PRO A 174 23.43 -7.56 7.80
CA PRO A 174 23.31 -8.32 9.02
C PRO A 174 24.12 -9.59 8.84
N ARG A 175 24.92 -9.92 9.86
CA ARG A 175 25.60 -11.20 9.92
C ARG A 175 24.55 -12.30 9.79
N PRO A 176 24.81 -13.37 9.03
CA PRO A 176 23.88 -14.50 8.97
C PRO A 176 23.64 -14.97 10.41
N SER A 177 22.42 -14.78 10.91
CA SER A 177 22.03 -15.35 12.18
C SER A 177 21.83 -16.84 11.95
N PRO A 178 22.48 -17.72 12.73
CA PRO A 178 22.17 -19.13 12.68
C PRO A 178 20.74 -19.33 13.20
N ALA A 179 19.97 -20.13 12.47
CA ALA A 179 18.63 -20.63 12.80
C ALA A 179 17.42 -19.72 12.51
N SER A 180 16.89 -19.87 11.29
CA SER A 180 15.46 -19.76 11.02
C SER A 180 14.82 -21.16 10.97
N ASP A 181 14.99 -21.93 12.04
CA ASP A 181 14.15 -23.09 12.37
C ASP A 181 13.21 -22.76 13.53
N ARG A 182 12.48 -21.65 13.40
CA ARG A 182 11.37 -21.31 14.30
C ARG A 182 10.11 -21.07 13.50
N GLN A 183 9.53 -22.19 13.08
CA GLN A 183 8.13 -22.31 12.71
C GLN A 183 7.21 -21.84 13.86
N ARG A 184 6.16 -21.11 13.46
CA ARG A 184 4.86 -20.89 14.14
C ARG A 184 4.85 -20.10 15.46
N MET A 185 4.67 -18.77 15.37
CA MET A 185 3.77 -18.03 16.27
C MET A 185 3.06 -16.90 15.50
N ALA A 186 1.85 -16.55 15.97
CA ALA A 186 0.75 -15.84 15.30
C ALA A 186 1.08 -14.53 14.54
N PRO A 187 0.31 -14.19 13.49
CA PRO A 187 0.51 -12.98 12.69
C PRO A 187 0.01 -11.75 13.47
N GLY A 188 0.91 -11.04 14.13
CA GLY A 188 0.61 -9.79 14.83
C GLY A 188 1.66 -9.37 15.86
N SER A 189 2.44 -10.30 16.40
CA SER A 189 3.41 -10.00 17.47
C SER A 189 4.71 -9.38 16.99
N ARG A 190 5.07 -9.54 15.71
CA ARG A 190 6.37 -9.05 15.17
C ARG A 190 6.41 -7.53 15.00
N PHE A 191 5.30 -6.89 14.67
CA PHE A 191 5.24 -5.43 14.52
C PHE A 191 5.36 -4.72 15.89
N LEU A 192 4.61 -5.19 16.90
CA LEU A 192 4.71 -4.64 18.26
C LEU A 192 6.06 -4.92 18.90
N ALA A 193 6.67 -6.08 18.65
CA ALA A 193 8.03 -6.38 19.11
C ALA A 193 9.07 -5.46 18.45
N ALA A 194 8.91 -5.12 17.17
CA ALA A 194 9.78 -4.17 16.49
C ALA A 194 9.59 -2.73 17.00
N LEU A 195 8.35 -2.30 17.26
CA LEU A 195 8.04 -0.97 17.80
C LEU A 195 8.52 -0.82 19.26
N ALA A 196 8.36 -1.87 20.08
CA ALA A 196 8.82 -1.89 21.47
C ALA A 196 10.36 -1.90 21.58
N ALA A 197 11.05 -2.58 20.66
CA ALA A 197 12.50 -2.55 20.59
C ALA A 197 13.05 -1.16 20.21
N ASP A 198 12.31 -0.40 19.39
CA ASP A 198 12.66 0.99 19.02
C ASP A 198 12.40 1.97 20.19
N ALA A 199 11.30 1.79 20.95
CA ALA A 199 11.03 2.59 22.15
C ALA A 199 12.06 2.34 23.27
N CYS A 200 12.56 1.11 23.41
CA CYS A 200 13.58 0.78 24.41
C CYS A 200 14.97 1.34 24.04
N ALA A 201 15.23 1.58 22.75
CA ALA A 201 16.48 2.19 22.29
C ALA A 201 16.55 3.70 22.57
N ASP A 202 15.39 4.37 22.70
CA ASP A 202 15.30 5.81 22.99
C ASP A 202 15.35 6.12 24.49
N GLU A 203 14.93 5.18 25.37
CA GLU A 203 15.05 5.33 26.83
C GLU A 203 16.49 5.24 27.36
N ALA A 204 17.43 4.69 26.59
CA ALA A 204 18.84 4.58 26.98
C ALA A 204 19.64 5.90 26.87
N LEU A 205 19.03 6.98 26.32
CA LEU A 205 19.69 8.27 26.09
C LEU A 205 19.30 9.39 27.08
N ILE A 206 18.44 9.12 28.07
CA ILE A 206 18.17 10.07 29.17
C ILE A 206 18.83 9.56 30.45
N GLN A 207 20.17 9.59 30.49
CA GLN A 207 20.89 9.62 31.75
C GLN A 207 20.90 11.07 32.27
N LEU A 208 20.00 11.36 33.20
CA LEU A 208 20.04 12.57 34.03
C LEU A 208 21.31 12.55 34.89
N PRO A 209 22.05 13.66 35.02
CA PRO A 209 23.23 13.71 35.87
C PRO A 209 22.83 13.61 37.36
N GLU A 210 23.53 12.75 38.11
CA GLU A 210 23.39 12.64 39.56
C GLU A 210 23.69 13.98 40.24
N LEU A 211 22.67 14.56 40.89
CA LEU A 211 22.85 15.63 41.86
C LEU A 211 23.29 15.01 43.19
N THR A 212 24.58 15.13 43.46
CA THR A 212 25.21 14.95 44.77
C THR A 212 24.49 15.77 45.83
N ARG A 213 23.85 15.11 46.80
CA ARG A 213 23.51 15.71 48.10
C ARG A 213 24.68 15.53 49.06
N GLN A 214 25.35 16.63 49.38
CA GLN A 214 25.85 16.91 50.73
C GLN A 214 25.50 18.37 51.05
#